data_AF-A0AAP2ZR49-F1
#
_entry.id   AF-A0AAP2ZR49-F1
#
_cell.length_a   1.000
_cell.length_b   1.000
_cell.length_c   1.000
_cell.angle_alpha   90.00
_cell.angle_beta   90.00
_cell.angle_gamma   90.00
#
_symmetry.space_group_name_H-M   'P 1'
#
loop_
_entity.id
_entity.type
_entity.pdbx_description
1 polymer ?
#
loop_
_entity_poly.entity_id
_entity_poly.type
_entity_poly.pdbx_seq_one_letter_code
_entity_poly.pdbx_strand_id
1 'polypeptide(L)'
;MKNIMVVILWLLGVSAATPALADEASPEQLARLYLDFMAQNSRQSEALWPGFRLEDKVHLFSYGGNVWLRQPGGEIIQDNSVLESVNLHSGLSVSFGFPQYNGQPGVLIQLEVPNIQFTRDTKPTDLAFLIWASNGLHEAFHFYAQSEWRVLEDGKRYEGEVFPLNFDARYYRLQLFDALMAALAQPEQQSLHLSYAAYWLQQWRQIAPNEDKVGYINDLVEGSAKYVELVAGARVLSQNQTLLGYQQILTKYVYDYYQQQKMWVGWTAEAANIGALAGILLDSTQDPYVWKESVMSGMLPVDLLLNRVKPVSPLDKKDTKQKKQLQEMLAYYPATQAKLSQLLLNVQDPKVPLLVMPSVSDSSSFIDVGDVRSGFYVVPYQEEMTQAYLGMSAQFSNLSVSGSPLLDVPVQNFCEGIEAATLLPLAFPFQREGQYLVFNEAEVHGTIRVSASVVDGRTLYCAMN
;
A
#
# COMPACT_ATOMS: atom_id res chain seq x y z
N MET A 1 11.66 -16.54 -16.71
CA MET A 1 11.34 -15.10 -16.61
C MET A 1 10.82 -14.91 -15.20
N LYS A 2 11.60 -14.27 -14.32
CA LYS A 2 11.17 -14.04 -12.93
C LYS A 2 10.27 -12.82 -12.92
N ASN A 3 9.10 -12.95 -12.30
CA ASN A 3 8.06 -11.94 -12.19
C ASN A 3 8.66 -10.61 -11.69
N ILE A 4 8.40 -9.54 -12.43
CA ILE A 4 8.59 -8.17 -11.93
C ILE A 4 7.49 -7.99 -10.90
N MET A 5 7.85 -8.02 -9.62
CA MET A 5 6.91 -7.73 -8.53
C MET A 5 6.74 -6.21 -8.50
N VAL A 6 5.62 -5.72 -9.04
CA VAL A 6 5.18 -4.34 -8.89
C VAL A 6 4.43 -4.29 -7.55
N VAL A 7 4.97 -3.55 -6.58
CA VAL A 7 4.28 -3.31 -5.31
C VAL A 7 3.59 -1.95 -5.42
N ILE A 8 2.29 -1.94 -5.10
CA ILE A 8 1.36 -0.84 -5.37
C ILE A 8 1.09 -0.11 -4.06
N LEU A 9 1.33 1.21 -4.02
CA LEU A 9 0.80 2.07 -2.95
C LEU A 9 0.28 3.40 -3.51
N TRP A 10 -0.90 3.77 -3.03
CA TRP A 10 -1.84 4.72 -3.65
C TRP A 10 -1.59 6.20 -3.33
N LEU A 11 -1.83 7.03 -4.37
CA LEU A 11 -2.20 8.45 -4.45
C LEU A 11 -1.51 9.48 -3.53
N LEU A 12 -0.55 10.23 -4.11
CA LEU A 12 -0.44 11.66 -3.82
C LEU A 12 -1.54 12.38 -4.61
N GLY A 13 -2.40 13.12 -3.92
CA GLY A 13 -3.60 13.75 -4.47
C GLY A 13 -3.34 14.58 -5.74
N VAL A 14 -4.25 14.43 -6.70
CA VAL A 14 -4.34 15.23 -7.93
C VAL A 14 -4.60 16.69 -7.56
N SER A 15 -3.60 17.55 -7.69
CA SER A 15 -3.85 19.00 -7.85
C SER A 15 -4.02 19.28 -9.34
N ALA A 16 -5.12 19.94 -9.70
CA ALA A 16 -5.40 20.39 -11.06
C ALA A 16 -4.17 21.06 -11.70
N ALA A 17 -3.90 20.70 -12.96
CA ALA A 17 -2.77 21.19 -13.74
C ALA A 17 -2.75 22.72 -13.78
N THR A 18 -1.85 23.32 -13.00
CA THR A 18 -1.39 24.69 -13.21
C THR A 18 -0.34 24.68 -14.33
N PRO A 19 -0.28 25.71 -15.18
CA PRO A 19 0.74 25.80 -16.22
C PRO A 19 2.13 25.76 -15.60
N ALA A 20 3.08 25.05 -16.24
CA ALA A 20 4.46 24.91 -15.82
C ALA A 20 5.05 26.27 -15.43
N LEU A 21 5.21 26.49 -14.13
CA LEU A 21 5.80 27.70 -13.57
C LEU A 21 7.32 27.55 -13.62
N ALA A 22 8.03 28.66 -13.85
CA ALA A 22 9.48 28.72 -14.04
C ALA A 22 10.34 28.22 -12.84
N ASP A 23 9.71 27.66 -11.81
CA ASP A 23 10.29 27.28 -10.52
C ASP A 23 10.33 25.75 -10.29
N GLU A 24 9.84 24.92 -11.21
CA GLU A 24 9.91 23.45 -11.11
C GLU A 24 11.36 22.92 -11.22
N ALA A 25 11.69 21.93 -10.38
CA ALA A 25 12.94 21.19 -10.45
C ALA A 25 13.06 20.51 -11.81
N SER A 26 14.25 20.54 -12.41
CA SER A 26 14.48 19.72 -13.60
C SER A 26 14.43 18.23 -13.23
N PRO A 27 14.04 17.35 -14.16
CA PRO A 27 14.07 15.90 -13.92
C PRO A 27 15.43 15.40 -13.43
N GLU A 28 16.53 15.93 -13.97
CA GLU A 28 17.88 15.59 -13.55
C GLU A 28 18.18 16.07 -12.12
N GLN A 29 17.74 17.28 -11.73
CA GLN A 29 17.91 17.77 -10.37
C GLN A 29 17.20 16.85 -9.36
N LEU A 30 15.95 16.48 -9.64
CA LEU A 30 15.19 15.56 -8.80
C LEU A 30 15.82 14.16 -8.76
N ALA A 31 16.26 13.65 -9.91
CA ALA A 31 16.97 12.38 -9.99
C ALA A 31 18.23 12.38 -9.11
N ARG A 32 19.02 13.46 -9.15
CA ARG A 32 20.21 13.58 -8.31
C ARG A 32 19.88 13.59 -6.83
N LEU A 33 18.90 14.37 -6.41
CA LEU A 33 18.43 14.40 -5.02
C LEU A 33 18.00 13.00 -4.55
N TYR A 34 17.17 12.31 -5.33
CA TYR A 34 16.67 10.97 -5.02
C TYR A 34 17.81 9.94 -4.96
N LEU A 35 18.69 9.91 -5.96
CA LEU A 35 19.77 8.92 -6.04
C LEU A 35 20.83 9.15 -4.95
N ASP A 36 21.08 10.40 -4.54
CA ASP A 36 21.91 10.70 -3.38
C ASP A 36 21.26 10.25 -2.07
N PHE A 37 19.95 10.52 -1.90
CA PHE A 37 19.18 10.03 -0.75
C PHE A 37 19.22 8.49 -0.63
N MET A 38 18.99 7.78 -1.73
CA MET A 38 19.05 6.32 -1.77
C MET A 38 20.45 5.82 -1.44
N ALA A 39 21.49 6.35 -2.09
CA ALA A 39 22.87 5.93 -1.83
C ALA A 39 23.33 6.21 -0.40
N GLN A 40 22.82 7.26 0.24
CA GLN A 40 23.08 7.52 1.65
C GLN A 40 22.45 6.45 2.55
N ASN A 41 21.16 6.18 2.38
CA ASN A 41 20.45 5.20 3.21
C ASN A 41 20.90 3.77 2.94
N SER A 42 21.28 3.44 1.70
CA SER A 42 21.75 2.10 1.33
C SER A 42 23.00 1.68 2.10
N ARG A 43 23.94 2.59 2.35
CA ARG A 43 25.14 2.34 3.17
C ARG A 43 24.83 2.00 4.63
N GLN A 44 23.62 2.29 5.10
CA GLN A 44 23.17 2.04 6.47
C GLN A 44 21.91 1.18 6.51
N SER A 45 21.58 0.49 5.41
CA SER A 45 20.35 -0.29 5.26
C SER A 45 20.27 -1.43 6.28
N GLU A 46 21.36 -2.14 6.55
CA GLU A 46 21.37 -3.17 7.61
C GLU A 46 21.21 -2.60 9.02
N ALA A 47 21.59 -1.34 9.23
CA ALA A 47 21.34 -0.67 10.51
C ALA A 47 19.86 -0.24 10.64
N LEU A 48 19.12 -0.09 9.53
CA LEU A 48 17.67 0.11 9.56
C LEU A 48 16.98 -1.21 9.94
N TRP A 49 17.36 -2.31 9.29
CA TRP A 49 16.79 -3.63 9.57
C TRP A 49 17.78 -4.77 9.24
N PRO A 50 17.93 -5.79 10.10
CA PRO A 50 18.80 -6.94 9.83
C PRO A 50 18.47 -7.64 8.50
N GLY A 51 19.47 -7.82 7.64
CA GLY A 51 19.29 -8.46 6.33
C GLY A 51 18.76 -7.55 5.22
N PHE A 52 18.38 -6.30 5.52
CA PHE A 52 18.03 -5.33 4.49
C PHE A 52 19.29 -4.74 3.85
N ARG A 53 19.70 -5.31 2.71
CA ARG A 53 20.98 -4.99 2.04
C ARG A 53 20.78 -4.27 0.71
N LEU A 54 20.98 -2.96 0.74
CA LEU A 54 20.89 -2.10 -0.45
C LEU A 54 22.23 -1.56 -0.97
N GLU A 55 23.33 -1.68 -0.20
CA GLU A 55 24.61 -1.06 -0.55
C GLU A 55 25.21 -1.57 -1.87
N ASP A 56 24.93 -2.81 -2.24
CA ASP A 56 25.36 -3.47 -3.47
C ASP A 56 24.38 -3.33 -4.64
N LYS A 57 23.31 -2.53 -4.48
CA LYS A 57 22.24 -2.36 -5.45
C LYS A 57 22.44 -1.13 -6.33
N VAL A 58 21.96 -1.20 -7.57
CA VAL A 58 21.88 -0.03 -8.46
C VAL A 58 20.62 0.76 -8.13
N HIS A 59 20.72 2.07 -8.00
CA HIS A 59 19.54 2.93 -7.82
C HIS A 59 19.19 3.61 -9.14
N LEU A 60 17.91 3.60 -9.51
CA LEU A 60 17.41 4.12 -10.77
C LEU A 60 16.24 5.09 -10.52
N PHE A 61 16.20 6.13 -11.32
CA PHE A 61 15.11 7.10 -11.39
C PHE A 61 14.71 7.27 -12.86
N SER A 62 13.43 7.07 -13.17
CA SER A 62 12.90 7.28 -14.52
C SER A 62 11.86 8.40 -14.56
N TYR A 63 11.96 9.27 -15.56
CA TYR A 63 10.98 10.32 -15.83
C TYR A 63 10.93 10.65 -17.32
N GLY A 64 9.73 10.62 -17.92
CA GLY A 64 9.49 11.11 -19.28
C GLY A 64 10.40 10.50 -20.34
N GLY A 65 10.63 9.18 -20.28
CA GLY A 65 11.50 8.50 -21.23
C GLY A 65 13.00 8.71 -21.00
N ASN A 66 13.40 9.21 -19.83
CA ASN A 66 14.80 9.30 -19.42
C ASN A 66 15.04 8.46 -18.17
N VAL A 67 16.25 7.91 -18.04
CA VAL A 67 16.67 7.15 -16.86
C VAL A 67 18.02 7.67 -16.37
N TRP A 68 18.06 8.03 -15.09
CA TRP A 68 19.28 8.30 -14.35
C TRP A 68 19.52 7.16 -13.38
N LEU A 69 20.78 6.78 -13.22
CA LEU A 69 21.15 5.70 -12.32
C LEU A 69 22.44 5.98 -11.58
N ARG A 70 22.60 5.27 -10.47
CA ARG A 70 23.83 5.25 -9.67
C ARG A 70 24.16 3.82 -9.28
N GLN A 71 25.31 3.33 -9.72
CA GLN A 71 25.87 2.07 -9.24
C GLN A 71 26.48 2.23 -7.84
N PRO A 72 26.67 1.13 -7.08
CA PRO A 72 27.35 1.17 -5.79
C PRO A 72 28.68 1.94 -5.83
N GLY A 73 28.79 3.00 -5.03
CA GLY A 73 29.98 3.86 -4.96
C GLY A 73 30.27 4.70 -6.22
N GLY A 74 29.46 4.60 -7.27
CA GLY A 74 29.64 5.31 -8.53
C GLY A 74 29.05 6.72 -8.54
N GLU A 75 29.31 7.44 -9.63
CA GLU A 75 28.66 8.70 -9.97
C GLU A 75 27.27 8.47 -10.55
N ILE A 76 26.45 9.52 -10.55
CA ILE A 76 25.14 9.51 -11.20
C ILE A 76 25.33 9.76 -12.69
N ILE A 77 24.84 8.82 -13.51
CA ILE A 77 24.87 8.91 -14.97
C ILE A 77 23.44 8.85 -15.54
N GLN A 78 23.27 9.33 -16.77
CA GLN A 78 22.06 9.12 -17.54
C GLN A 78 22.32 7.99 -18.54
N ASP A 79 21.48 6.96 -18.53
CA ASP A 79 21.58 5.80 -19.43
C ASP A 79 20.18 5.31 -19.81
N ASN A 80 19.73 5.71 -20.98
CA ASN A 80 18.40 5.35 -21.48
C ASN A 80 18.36 3.95 -22.13
N SER A 81 19.48 3.22 -22.21
CA SER A 81 19.49 1.86 -22.80
C SER A 81 18.67 0.85 -21.99
N VAL A 82 18.41 1.17 -20.72
CA VAL A 82 17.64 0.32 -19.80
C VAL A 82 16.14 0.55 -19.89
N LEU A 83 15.66 1.50 -20.71
CA LEU A 83 14.26 1.91 -20.71
C LEU A 83 13.29 0.75 -20.91
N GLU A 84 13.59 -0.15 -21.86
CA GLU A 84 12.74 -1.32 -22.13
C GLU A 84 12.68 -2.30 -20.95
N SER A 85 13.73 -2.37 -20.11
CA SER A 85 13.77 -3.24 -18.93
C SER A 85 13.24 -2.58 -17.65
N VAL A 86 12.94 -1.27 -17.69
CA VAL A 86 12.49 -0.49 -16.53
C VAL A 86 11.15 0.22 -16.74
N ASN A 87 10.59 0.24 -17.95
CA ASN A 87 9.33 0.95 -18.20
C ASN A 87 8.14 0.18 -17.61
N LEU A 88 7.72 0.63 -16.43
CA LEU A 88 6.52 0.15 -15.77
C LEU A 88 5.33 0.86 -16.42
N HIS A 89 4.77 0.27 -17.48
CA HIS A 89 3.53 0.73 -18.10
C HIS A 89 2.31 0.47 -17.20
N SER A 90 2.30 1.04 -16.00
CA SER A 90 1.26 0.83 -14.98
C SER A 90 0.10 1.82 -15.08
N GLY A 91 0.29 2.94 -15.77
CA GLY A 91 -0.66 4.06 -15.77
C GLY A 91 -0.74 4.82 -14.43
N LEU A 92 0.16 4.53 -13.48
CA LEU A 92 0.25 5.21 -12.19
C LEU A 92 1.19 6.42 -12.28
N SER A 93 0.92 7.48 -11.49
CA SER A 93 1.77 8.68 -11.45
C SER A 93 3.18 8.40 -10.90
N VAL A 94 3.29 7.42 -10.01
CA VAL A 94 4.54 6.91 -9.44
C VAL A 94 4.50 5.39 -9.48
N SER A 95 5.58 4.75 -9.90
CA SER A 95 5.73 3.29 -9.91
C SER A 95 7.08 2.89 -9.33
N PHE A 96 7.12 1.72 -8.70
CA PHE A 96 8.34 1.14 -8.14
C PHE A 96 8.65 -0.19 -8.81
N GLY A 97 9.94 -0.46 -9.00
CA GLY A 97 10.38 -1.69 -9.64
C GLY A 97 11.75 -2.14 -9.16
N PHE A 98 12.05 -3.42 -9.42
CA PHE A 98 13.30 -4.06 -8.99
C PHE A 98 14.03 -4.69 -10.19
N PRO A 99 14.46 -3.88 -11.17
CA PRO A 99 15.08 -4.37 -12.40
C PRO A 99 16.51 -4.86 -12.14
N GLN A 100 17.13 -5.43 -13.17
CA GLN A 100 18.57 -5.66 -13.19
C GLN A 100 19.25 -4.71 -14.18
N TYR A 101 20.39 -4.13 -13.78
CA TYR A 101 21.26 -3.34 -14.62
C TYR A 101 22.64 -4.00 -14.71
N ASN A 102 23.07 -4.41 -15.91
CA ASN A 102 24.33 -5.14 -16.11
C ASN A 102 24.50 -6.34 -15.16
N GLY A 103 23.41 -7.06 -14.91
CA GLY A 103 23.36 -8.21 -13.99
C GLY A 103 23.33 -7.83 -12.50
N GLN A 104 23.40 -6.55 -12.15
CA GLN A 104 23.25 -6.07 -10.76
C GLN A 104 21.78 -5.80 -10.44
N PRO A 105 21.25 -6.29 -9.32
CA PRO A 105 19.89 -5.97 -8.87
C PRO A 105 19.75 -4.48 -8.54
N GLY A 106 18.59 -3.91 -8.84
CA GLY A 106 18.34 -2.48 -8.69
C GLY A 106 17.04 -2.11 -7.97
N VAL A 107 16.93 -0.84 -7.61
CA VAL A 107 15.73 -0.20 -7.05
C VAL A 107 15.37 0.96 -7.96
N LEU A 108 14.20 0.89 -8.59
CA LEU A 108 13.67 1.89 -9.50
C LEU A 108 12.49 2.63 -8.86
N ILE A 109 12.51 3.95 -9.00
CA ILE A 109 11.29 4.77 -8.97
C ILE A 109 11.07 5.35 -10.37
N GLN A 110 9.84 5.24 -10.88
CA GLN A 110 9.41 5.82 -12.15
C GLN A 110 8.30 6.84 -11.87
N LEU A 111 8.43 8.03 -12.45
CA LEU A 111 7.44 9.09 -12.42
C LEU A 111 6.90 9.33 -13.84
N GLU A 112 5.58 9.33 -13.99
CA GLU A 112 4.93 9.66 -15.25
C GLU A 112 4.86 11.17 -15.49
N VAL A 113 4.92 11.61 -16.75
CA VAL A 113 4.78 13.02 -17.12
C VAL A 113 3.33 13.47 -16.92
N PRO A 114 3.04 14.69 -16.40
CA PRO A 114 3.96 15.75 -16.00
C PRO A 114 4.18 15.84 -14.48
N ASN A 115 4.32 14.73 -13.76
CA ASN A 115 4.15 14.69 -12.30
C ASN A 115 5.37 15.13 -11.45
N ILE A 116 6.07 16.21 -11.82
CA ILE A 116 7.08 16.80 -10.93
C ILE A 116 6.40 17.78 -9.97
N GLN A 117 6.40 17.46 -8.68
CA GLN A 117 5.79 18.29 -7.63
C GLN A 117 6.83 19.09 -6.81
N PHE A 118 8.08 19.14 -7.28
CA PHE A 118 9.21 19.74 -6.56
C PHE A 118 9.73 20.99 -7.26
N THR A 119 10.18 21.97 -6.48
CA THR A 119 10.77 23.21 -6.99
C THR A 119 12.29 23.10 -7.09
N ARG A 120 12.93 23.98 -7.87
CA ARG A 120 14.40 24.02 -8.04
C ARG A 120 15.17 24.20 -6.73
N ASP A 121 14.54 24.81 -5.73
CA ASP A 121 15.13 25.09 -4.43
C ASP A 121 14.90 23.94 -3.41
N THR A 122 14.26 22.84 -3.83
CA THR A 122 14.05 21.67 -2.99
C THR A 122 15.37 21.13 -2.47
N LYS A 123 15.45 20.91 -1.15
CA LYS A 123 16.62 20.38 -0.46
C LYS A 123 16.40 18.92 -0.05
N PRO A 124 17.49 18.13 0.11
CA PRO A 124 17.40 16.76 0.61
C PRO A 124 16.76 16.62 2.01
N THR A 125 16.69 17.72 2.76
CA THR A 125 16.12 17.77 4.12
C THR A 125 14.68 18.31 4.16
N ASP A 126 14.13 18.72 3.02
CA ASP A 126 12.75 19.23 2.99
C ASP A 126 11.78 18.09 3.26
N LEU A 127 10.79 18.33 4.13
CA LEU A 127 9.87 17.30 4.59
C LEU A 127 9.12 16.63 3.44
N ALA A 128 8.62 17.41 2.48
CA ALA A 128 7.93 16.88 1.31
C ALA A 128 8.82 15.94 0.47
N PHE A 129 10.10 16.31 0.30
CA PHE A 129 11.06 15.49 -0.42
C PHE A 129 11.38 14.20 0.35
N LEU A 130 11.64 14.30 1.67
CA LEU A 130 11.93 13.13 2.50
C LEU A 130 10.78 12.13 2.49
N ILE A 131 9.53 12.59 2.61
CA ILE A 131 8.36 11.71 2.55
C ILE A 131 8.32 10.96 1.22
N TRP A 132 8.42 11.69 0.11
CA TRP A 132 8.37 11.09 -1.22
C TRP A 132 9.55 10.12 -1.47
N ALA A 133 10.78 10.52 -1.17
CA ALA A 133 11.96 9.71 -1.42
C ALA A 133 11.99 8.45 -0.54
N SER A 134 11.50 8.53 0.70
CA SER A 134 11.50 7.40 1.63
C SER A 134 10.53 6.29 1.20
N ASN A 135 9.50 6.57 0.38
CA ASN A 135 8.67 5.51 -0.21
C ASN A 135 9.51 4.52 -1.04
N GLY A 136 10.58 4.99 -1.71
CA GLY A 136 11.49 4.08 -2.41
C GLY A 136 12.19 3.08 -1.50
N LEU A 137 12.43 3.44 -0.23
CA LEU A 137 12.97 2.53 0.78
C LEU A 137 11.89 1.61 1.35
N HIS A 138 10.66 2.10 1.54
CA HIS A 138 9.49 1.30 1.94
C HIS A 138 9.30 0.12 0.95
N GLU A 139 9.24 0.43 -0.34
CA GLU A 139 9.07 -0.59 -1.38
C GLU A 139 10.30 -1.50 -1.51
N ALA A 140 11.51 -0.94 -1.44
CA ALA A 140 12.72 -1.76 -1.44
C ALA A 140 12.78 -2.72 -0.24
N PHE A 141 12.22 -2.35 0.91
CA PHE A 141 12.16 -3.21 2.08
C PHE A 141 11.22 -4.40 1.89
N HIS A 142 10.05 -4.17 1.28
CA HIS A 142 9.16 -5.26 0.85
C HIS A 142 9.91 -6.29 0.00
N PHE A 143 10.66 -5.81 -1.00
CA PHE A 143 11.31 -6.70 -1.98
C PHE A 143 12.62 -7.34 -1.51
N TYR A 144 13.51 -6.58 -0.85
CA TYR A 144 14.86 -7.05 -0.51
C TYR A 144 15.02 -7.56 0.91
N ALA A 145 14.03 -7.38 1.79
CA ALA A 145 14.07 -7.91 3.14
C ALA A 145 12.91 -8.86 3.42
N GLN A 146 11.67 -8.41 3.23
CA GLN A 146 10.49 -9.18 3.63
C GLN A 146 10.22 -10.39 2.72
N SER A 147 10.65 -10.37 1.46
CA SER A 147 10.55 -11.53 0.56
C SER A 147 11.25 -12.80 1.08
N GLU A 148 12.21 -12.64 2.00
CA GLU A 148 12.95 -13.74 2.63
C GLU A 148 12.32 -14.19 3.97
N TRP A 149 11.22 -13.55 4.41
CA TRP A 149 10.57 -13.87 5.68
C TRP A 149 9.67 -15.09 5.51
N ARG A 150 10.07 -16.21 6.10
CA ARG A 150 9.32 -17.49 6.01
C ARG A 150 7.87 -17.38 6.45
N VAL A 151 7.56 -16.50 7.41
CA VAL A 151 6.19 -16.28 7.88
C VAL A 151 5.25 -15.74 6.79
N LEU A 152 5.80 -15.22 5.70
CA LEU A 152 5.05 -14.69 4.56
C LEU A 152 4.90 -15.69 3.41
N GLU A 153 5.57 -16.86 3.43
CA GLU A 153 5.55 -17.83 2.32
C GLU A 153 4.15 -18.39 2.05
N ASP A 154 3.39 -18.71 3.11
CA ASP A 154 2.05 -19.32 3.02
C ASP A 154 0.91 -18.33 3.30
N GLY A 155 1.25 -17.06 3.58
CA GLY A 155 0.28 -16.04 3.97
C GLY A 155 -0.42 -15.42 2.77
N LYS A 156 -1.75 -15.55 2.68
CA LYS A 156 -2.54 -14.70 1.78
C LYS A 156 -2.47 -13.25 2.29
N ARG A 157 -1.81 -12.38 1.52
CA ARG A 157 -1.87 -10.93 1.73
C ARG A 157 -3.13 -10.41 1.08
N TYR A 158 -3.90 -9.65 1.84
CA TYR A 158 -5.05 -8.93 1.34
C TYR A 158 -4.79 -7.43 1.47
N GLU A 159 -5.46 -6.65 0.64
CA GLU A 159 -5.37 -5.20 0.60
C GLU A 159 -6.75 -4.55 0.82
N GLY A 160 -6.75 -3.38 1.47
CA GLY A 160 -7.94 -2.56 1.69
C GLY A 160 -8.99 -3.04 2.72
N GLU A 161 -10.11 -2.33 2.81
CA GLU A 161 -11.03 -2.48 3.97
C GLU A 161 -11.69 -3.86 4.05
N VAL A 162 -11.76 -4.42 5.26
CA VAL A 162 -12.45 -5.69 5.51
C VAL A 162 -13.97 -5.46 5.61
N PHE A 163 -14.72 -6.19 4.80
CA PHE A 163 -16.19 -6.19 4.82
C PHE A 163 -16.73 -7.15 5.91
N PRO A 164 -17.81 -6.79 6.64
CA PRO A 164 -18.54 -5.53 6.55
C PRO A 164 -17.74 -4.36 7.16
N LEU A 165 -17.87 -3.19 6.53
CA LEU A 165 -17.18 -1.98 6.97
C LEU A 165 -17.61 -1.62 8.40
N ASN A 166 -16.63 -1.42 9.30
CA ASN A 166 -16.88 -1.21 10.72
C ASN A 166 -16.31 0.14 11.19
N PHE A 167 -17.22 1.10 11.40
CA PHE A 167 -16.86 2.44 11.88
C PHE A 167 -16.15 2.42 13.23
N ASP A 168 -16.64 1.63 14.19
CA ASP A 168 -16.08 1.59 15.54
C ASP A 168 -14.68 0.96 15.53
N ALA A 169 -14.42 0.02 14.60
CA ALA A 169 -13.09 -0.54 14.41
C ALA A 169 -12.07 0.52 13.96
N ARG A 170 -12.42 1.34 12.96
CA ARG A 170 -11.59 2.47 12.52
C ARG A 170 -11.35 3.47 13.64
N TYR A 171 -12.40 3.80 14.40
CA TYR A 171 -12.27 4.68 15.54
C TYR A 171 -11.29 4.13 16.57
N TYR A 172 -11.36 2.84 16.94
CA TYR A 172 -10.45 2.25 17.92
C TYR A 172 -9.01 2.17 17.42
N ARG A 173 -8.77 1.86 16.13
CA ARG A 173 -7.43 1.92 15.54
C ARG A 173 -6.86 3.34 15.53
N LEU A 174 -7.69 4.36 15.27
CA LEU A 174 -7.28 5.76 15.40
C LEU A 174 -6.91 6.12 16.84
N GLN A 175 -7.71 5.71 17.83
CA GLN A 175 -7.38 5.97 19.24
C GLN A 175 -6.11 5.23 19.70
N LEU A 176 -5.86 4.03 19.17
CA LEU A 176 -4.60 3.32 19.36
C LEU A 176 -3.42 4.13 18.78
N PHE A 177 -3.54 4.59 17.54
CA PHE A 177 -2.54 5.46 16.90
C PHE A 177 -2.27 6.72 17.75
N ASP A 178 -3.30 7.44 18.19
CA ASP A 178 -3.17 8.65 19.00
C ASP A 178 -2.47 8.39 20.32
N ALA A 179 -2.78 7.27 20.98
CA ALA A 179 -2.13 6.86 22.22
C ALA A 179 -0.63 6.54 22.00
N LEU A 180 -0.27 5.90 20.88
CA LEU A 180 1.12 5.64 20.52
C LEU A 180 1.87 6.94 20.18
N MET A 181 1.24 7.86 19.45
CA MET A 181 1.78 9.20 19.18
C MET A 181 2.03 9.97 20.49
N ALA A 182 1.09 9.93 21.43
CA ALA A 182 1.23 10.56 22.74
C ALA A 182 2.36 9.92 23.56
N ALA A 183 2.50 8.59 23.52
CA ALA A 183 3.59 7.87 24.18
C ALA A 183 4.97 8.25 23.63
N LEU A 184 5.07 8.54 22.32
CA LEU A 184 6.29 9.02 21.69
C LEU A 184 6.58 10.50 22.05
N ALA A 185 5.56 11.35 22.02
CA ALA A 185 5.69 12.78 22.25
C ALA A 185 5.89 13.17 23.72
N GLN A 186 5.49 12.32 24.67
CA GLN A 186 5.54 12.58 26.12
C GLN A 186 6.25 11.45 26.87
N PRO A 187 7.60 11.34 26.78
CA PRO A 187 8.36 10.25 27.39
C PRO A 187 8.11 10.07 28.89
N GLU A 188 7.87 11.17 29.62
CA GLU A 188 7.58 11.15 31.06
C GLU A 188 6.22 10.52 31.40
N GLN A 189 5.29 10.47 30.45
CA GLN A 189 3.98 9.82 30.58
C GLN A 189 3.84 8.57 29.71
N GLN A 190 4.94 8.09 29.12
CA GLN A 190 4.93 7.01 28.15
C GLN A 190 4.18 5.77 28.67
N SER A 191 4.45 5.33 29.90
CA SER A 191 3.79 4.14 30.48
C SER A 191 2.26 4.27 30.57
N LEU A 192 1.75 5.48 30.86
CA LEU A 192 0.31 5.73 30.91
C LEU A 192 -0.31 5.66 29.50
N HIS A 193 0.32 6.32 28.52
CA HIS A 193 -0.14 6.32 27.14
C HIS A 193 -0.07 4.93 26.49
N LEU A 194 0.96 4.14 26.79
CA LEU A 194 1.01 2.74 26.39
C LEU A 194 -0.13 1.92 27.03
N SER A 195 -0.52 2.23 28.26
CA SER A 195 -1.67 1.57 28.91
C SER A 195 -3.00 1.91 28.23
N TYR A 196 -3.14 3.13 27.69
CA TYR A 196 -4.26 3.52 26.85
C TYR A 196 -4.23 2.84 25.48
N ALA A 197 -3.05 2.74 24.86
CA ALA A 197 -2.86 2.00 23.60
C ALA A 197 -3.27 0.52 23.76
N ALA A 198 -2.82 -0.14 24.84
CA ALA A 198 -3.19 -1.52 25.15
C ALA A 198 -4.71 -1.70 25.33
N TYR A 199 -5.38 -0.72 25.94
CA TYR A 199 -6.84 -0.72 26.03
C TYR A 199 -7.50 -0.64 24.65
N TRP A 200 -7.09 0.29 23.79
CA TRP A 200 -7.70 0.43 22.46
C TRP A 200 -7.43 -0.77 21.54
N LEU A 201 -6.23 -1.34 21.59
CA LEU A 201 -5.92 -2.59 20.88
C LEU A 201 -6.85 -3.72 21.34
N GLN A 202 -7.03 -3.87 22.66
CA GLN A 202 -7.94 -4.88 23.21
C GLN A 202 -9.39 -4.66 22.76
N GLN A 203 -9.88 -3.42 22.78
CA GLN A 203 -11.24 -3.11 22.35
C GLN A 203 -11.45 -3.39 20.86
N TRP A 204 -10.51 -2.99 19.99
CA TRP A 204 -10.57 -3.25 18.55
C TRP A 204 -10.66 -4.75 18.24
N ARG A 205 -9.77 -5.57 18.82
CA ARG A 205 -9.79 -7.04 18.61
C ARG A 205 -11.08 -7.70 19.07
N GLN A 206 -11.70 -7.16 20.14
CA GLN A 206 -12.96 -7.67 20.64
C GLN A 206 -14.13 -7.41 19.69
N ILE A 207 -14.17 -6.25 19.03
CA ILE A 207 -15.28 -5.87 18.14
C ILE A 207 -15.07 -6.26 16.68
N ALA A 208 -13.82 -6.48 16.25
CA ALA A 208 -13.44 -6.77 14.88
C ALA A 208 -12.46 -7.96 14.76
N PRO A 209 -12.80 -9.14 15.31
CA PRO A 209 -11.88 -10.29 15.32
C PRO A 209 -11.53 -10.81 13.92
N ASN A 210 -12.43 -10.65 12.95
CA ASN A 210 -12.14 -11.02 11.56
C ASN A 210 -11.10 -10.09 10.92
N GLU A 211 -11.17 -8.79 11.21
CA GLU A 211 -10.19 -7.82 10.73
C GLU A 211 -8.83 -8.05 11.38
N ASP A 212 -8.77 -8.38 12.68
CA ASP A 212 -7.53 -8.76 13.37
C ASP A 212 -6.87 -9.98 12.72
N LYS A 213 -7.66 -11.03 12.46
CA LYS A 213 -7.16 -12.25 11.81
C LYS A 213 -6.68 -12.01 10.38
N VAL A 214 -7.47 -11.31 9.57
CA VAL A 214 -7.20 -11.11 8.14
C VAL A 214 -6.12 -10.04 7.92
N GLY A 215 -6.08 -9.03 8.78
CA GLY A 215 -5.13 -7.93 8.73
C GLY A 215 -3.76 -8.25 9.29
N TYR A 216 -3.56 -9.38 9.96
CA TYR A 216 -2.28 -9.76 10.56
C TYR A 216 -1.08 -9.63 9.60
N ILE A 217 -1.17 -10.20 8.39
CA ILE A 217 -0.07 -10.12 7.42
C ILE A 217 0.16 -8.66 6.98
N ASN A 218 -0.90 -7.90 6.76
CA ASN A 218 -0.80 -6.50 6.34
C ASN A 218 -0.22 -5.62 7.47
N ASP A 219 -0.66 -5.78 8.71
CA ASP A 219 -0.12 -5.10 9.91
C ASP A 219 1.37 -5.41 10.10
N LEU A 220 1.79 -6.64 9.83
CA LEU A 220 3.19 -7.06 9.90
C LEU A 220 4.04 -6.39 8.81
N VAL A 221 3.57 -6.50 7.57
CA VAL A 221 4.29 -6.09 6.35
C VAL A 221 4.36 -4.58 6.23
N GLU A 222 3.23 -3.89 6.27
CA GLU A 222 3.16 -2.43 6.13
C GLU A 222 3.75 -1.71 7.35
N GLY A 223 3.48 -2.24 8.54
CA GLY A 223 3.95 -1.65 9.79
C GLY A 223 5.48 -1.59 9.87
N SER A 224 6.15 -2.67 9.47
CA SER A 224 7.62 -2.73 9.48
C SER A 224 8.25 -1.97 8.30
N ALA A 225 7.62 -1.95 7.14
CA ALA A 225 8.08 -1.12 6.01
C ALA A 225 7.98 0.38 6.31
N LYS A 226 6.87 0.83 6.90
CA LYS A 226 6.69 2.22 7.32
C LYS A 226 7.65 2.63 8.44
N TYR A 227 8.01 1.70 9.34
CA TYR A 227 9.09 1.93 10.30
C TYR A 227 10.41 2.26 9.59
N VAL A 228 10.79 1.47 8.58
CA VAL A 228 12.02 1.70 7.79
C VAL A 228 11.99 3.06 7.09
N GLU A 229 10.85 3.41 6.49
CA GLU A 229 10.63 4.73 5.87
C GLU A 229 10.88 5.89 6.84
N LEU A 230 10.20 5.88 8.00
CA LEU A 230 10.27 6.98 8.95
C LEU A 230 11.65 7.10 9.59
N VAL A 231 12.27 5.97 9.94
CA VAL A 231 13.60 5.96 10.57
C VAL A 231 14.68 6.40 9.59
N ALA A 232 14.59 6.02 8.32
CA ALA A 232 15.50 6.47 7.27
C ALA A 232 15.44 8.00 7.08
N GLY A 233 14.23 8.57 6.96
CA GLY A 233 14.04 10.01 6.87
C GLY A 233 14.64 10.76 8.07
N ALA A 234 14.38 10.28 9.29
CA ALA A 234 14.93 10.87 10.51
C ALA A 234 16.47 10.80 10.57
N ARG A 235 17.09 9.71 10.10
CA ARG A 235 18.56 9.56 10.05
C ARG A 235 19.23 10.54 9.11
N VAL A 236 18.60 10.84 7.97
CA VAL A 236 19.10 11.88 7.05
C VAL A 236 19.14 13.25 7.75
N LEU A 237 18.11 13.56 8.55
CA LEU A 237 18.01 14.80 9.32
C LEU A 237 18.96 14.84 10.53
N SER A 238 19.33 13.70 11.09
CA SER A 238 20.11 13.59 12.32
C SER A 238 21.60 13.35 12.11
N GLN A 239 22.14 13.63 10.92
CA GLN A 239 23.57 13.45 10.66
C GLN A 239 24.42 14.22 11.67
N ASN A 240 25.46 13.56 12.19
CA ASN A 240 26.37 14.11 13.19
C ASN A 240 25.72 14.52 14.52
N GLN A 241 24.52 14.00 14.83
CA GLN A 241 23.86 14.23 16.11
C GLN A 241 24.23 13.17 17.15
N THR A 242 24.06 13.52 18.43
CA THR A 242 24.11 12.54 19.52
C THR A 242 22.87 11.64 19.49
N LEU A 243 22.87 10.55 20.26
CA LEU A 243 21.68 9.70 20.41
C LEU A 243 20.44 10.50 20.87
N LEU A 244 20.63 11.40 21.83
CA LEU A 244 19.55 12.26 22.32
C LEU A 244 19.06 13.22 21.22
N GLY A 245 19.98 13.82 20.46
CA GLY A 245 19.64 14.69 19.33
C GLY A 245 18.87 13.93 18.23
N TYR A 246 19.28 12.70 17.92
CA TYR A 246 18.55 11.82 17.01
C TYR A 246 17.12 11.53 17.50
N GLN A 247 16.94 11.17 18.77
CA GLN A 247 15.61 10.90 19.33
C GLN A 247 14.67 12.11 19.26
N GLN A 248 15.19 13.31 19.52
CA GLN A 248 14.43 14.56 19.38
C GLN A 248 14.04 14.85 17.93
N ILE A 249 14.97 14.66 16.99
CA ILE A 249 14.71 14.84 15.55
C ILE A 249 13.71 13.81 15.04
N LEU A 250 13.86 12.54 15.41
CA LEU A 250 12.93 11.46 15.05
C LEU A 250 11.51 11.79 15.52
N THR A 251 11.35 12.15 16.79
CA THR A 251 10.04 12.52 17.37
C THR A 251 9.41 13.69 16.61
N LYS A 252 10.20 14.74 16.34
CA LYS A 252 9.73 15.91 15.57
C LYS A 252 9.37 15.55 14.13
N TYR A 253 10.23 14.80 13.45
CA TYR A 253 10.03 14.38 12.07
C TYR A 253 8.77 13.54 11.90
N VAL A 254 8.55 12.56 12.80
CA VAL A 254 7.35 11.72 12.81
C VAL A 254 6.08 12.55 13.04
N TYR A 255 6.13 13.52 13.97
CA TYR A 255 5.02 14.44 14.18
C TYR A 255 4.73 15.27 12.92
N ASP A 256 5.76 15.90 12.34
CA ASP A 256 5.61 16.74 11.15
C ASP A 256 5.13 15.91 9.93
N TYR A 257 5.61 14.68 9.78
CA TYR A 257 5.17 13.71 8.77
C TYR A 257 3.66 13.50 8.83
N TYR A 258 3.13 13.13 10.01
CA TYR A 258 1.71 12.84 10.16
C TYR A 258 0.81 14.07 10.04
N GLN A 259 1.32 15.26 10.41
CA GLN A 259 0.64 16.53 10.14
C GLN A 259 0.56 16.83 8.64
N GLN A 260 1.66 16.66 7.90
CA GLN A 260 1.68 16.93 6.45
C GLN A 260 0.83 15.94 5.66
N GLN A 261 0.87 14.66 6.03
CA GLN A 261 0.07 13.62 5.38
C GLN A 261 -1.42 13.70 5.74
N LYS A 262 -1.84 14.61 6.63
CA LYS A 262 -3.24 14.76 7.08
C LYS A 262 -3.88 13.44 7.55
N MET A 263 -3.09 12.55 8.17
CA MET A 263 -3.51 11.24 8.70
C MET A 263 -4.49 10.49 7.79
N TRP A 264 -3.98 9.62 6.92
CA TRP A 264 -4.82 8.80 6.06
C TRP A 264 -5.53 7.75 6.92
N VAL A 265 -6.85 7.85 7.01
CA VAL A 265 -7.72 6.82 7.59
C VAL A 265 -7.99 5.77 6.51
N GLY A 266 -7.87 4.51 6.89
CA GLY A 266 -8.03 3.38 6.00
C GLY A 266 -7.12 2.23 6.41
N TRP A 267 -7.57 1.00 6.19
CA TRP A 267 -6.94 -0.21 6.71
C TRP A 267 -5.42 -0.31 6.47
N THR A 268 -4.94 -0.13 5.24
CA THR A 268 -3.51 -0.20 4.91
C THR A 268 -2.70 0.93 5.56
N ALA A 269 -3.23 2.15 5.59
CA ALA A 269 -2.56 3.29 6.22
C ALA A 269 -2.51 3.14 7.75
N GLU A 270 -3.57 2.63 8.37
CA GLU A 270 -3.62 2.36 9.80
C GLU A 270 -2.64 1.26 10.21
N ALA A 271 -2.53 0.19 9.41
CA ALA A 271 -1.54 -0.86 9.56
C ALA A 271 -0.10 -0.31 9.57
N ALA A 272 0.25 0.45 8.53
CA ALA A 272 1.54 1.11 8.39
C ALA A 272 1.86 2.00 9.61
N ASN A 273 0.93 2.87 9.98
CA ASN A 273 1.17 3.90 10.99
C ASN A 273 1.28 3.32 12.41
N ILE A 274 0.41 2.38 12.77
CA ILE A 274 0.43 1.74 14.10
C ILE A 274 1.70 0.89 14.24
N GLY A 275 2.03 0.10 13.22
CA GLY A 275 3.24 -0.73 13.26
C GLY A 275 4.52 0.09 13.33
N ALA A 276 4.60 1.20 12.57
CA ALA A 276 5.77 2.07 12.56
C ALA A 276 6.00 2.75 13.92
N LEU A 277 4.95 3.31 14.52
CA LEU A 277 5.04 3.92 15.85
C LEU A 277 5.41 2.89 16.92
N ALA A 278 4.85 1.69 16.84
CA ALA A 278 5.22 0.62 17.75
C ALA A 278 6.70 0.24 17.61
N GLY A 279 7.22 0.13 16.38
CA GLY A 279 8.65 -0.11 16.12
C GLY A 279 9.56 1.00 16.66
N ILE A 280 9.19 2.27 16.48
CA ILE A 280 9.94 3.41 17.02
C ILE A 280 9.96 3.39 18.55
N LEU A 281 8.83 3.07 19.20
CA LEU A 281 8.76 2.95 20.66
C LEU A 281 9.54 1.72 21.18
N LEU A 282 9.56 0.62 20.41
CA LEU A 282 10.37 -0.55 20.72
C LEU A 282 11.87 -0.23 20.72
N ASP A 283 12.37 0.59 19.80
CA ASP A 283 13.77 1.05 19.81
C ASP A 283 14.17 1.78 21.09
N SER A 284 13.20 2.37 21.81
CA SER A 284 13.45 3.06 23.09
C SER A 284 13.31 2.17 24.32
N THR A 285 12.69 0.98 24.19
CA THR A 285 12.29 0.13 25.32
C THR A 285 12.87 -1.27 25.27
N GLN A 286 13.35 -1.73 24.11
CA GLN A 286 13.87 -3.08 23.87
C GLN A 286 15.12 -3.02 23.00
N ASP A 287 15.89 -4.13 23.01
CA ASP A 287 17.02 -4.29 22.10
C ASP A 287 16.54 -4.34 20.63
N PRO A 288 17.05 -3.46 19.74
CA PRO A 288 16.60 -3.39 18.36
C PRO A 288 16.76 -4.68 17.56
N TYR A 289 17.80 -5.47 17.85
CA TYR A 289 18.02 -6.75 17.18
C TYR A 289 16.94 -7.76 17.60
N VAL A 290 16.67 -7.85 18.91
CA VAL A 290 15.72 -8.84 19.46
C VAL A 290 14.30 -8.62 18.96
N TRP A 291 13.80 -7.37 18.98
CA TRP A 291 12.41 -7.13 18.55
C TRP A 291 12.26 -7.30 17.04
N LYS A 292 13.25 -6.89 16.23
CA LYS A 292 13.21 -7.04 14.76
C LYS A 292 13.23 -8.52 14.34
N GLU A 293 14.06 -9.34 14.98
CA GLU A 293 14.06 -10.80 14.77
C GLU A 293 12.71 -11.44 15.13
N SER A 294 12.06 -10.94 16.17
CA SER A 294 10.72 -11.40 16.56
C SER A 294 9.67 -11.03 15.51
N VAL A 295 9.78 -9.84 14.90
CA VAL A 295 8.91 -9.41 13.78
C VAL A 295 9.14 -10.27 12.55
N MET A 296 10.40 -10.54 12.19
CA MET A 296 10.74 -11.45 11.08
C MET A 296 10.19 -12.87 11.29
N SER A 297 9.95 -13.24 12.56
CA SER A 297 9.33 -14.52 12.95
C SER A 297 7.79 -14.46 13.06
N GLY A 298 7.17 -13.32 12.75
CA GLY A 298 5.72 -13.13 12.71
C GLY A 298 5.12 -12.28 13.83
N MET A 299 5.87 -11.85 14.84
CA MET A 299 5.25 -11.05 15.91
C MET A 299 4.96 -9.63 15.42
N LEU A 300 3.72 -9.14 15.59
CA LEU A 300 3.39 -7.77 15.26
C LEU A 300 4.16 -6.79 16.17
N PRO A 301 4.73 -5.69 15.65
CA PRO A 301 5.40 -4.68 16.47
C PRO A 301 4.53 -4.17 17.63
N VAL A 302 3.23 -3.95 17.37
CA VAL A 302 2.28 -3.48 18.37
C VAL A 302 2.04 -4.50 19.50
N ASP A 303 2.07 -5.80 19.18
CA ASP A 303 1.94 -6.86 20.16
C ASP A 303 3.20 -7.00 21.02
N LEU A 304 4.38 -6.91 20.39
CA LEU A 304 5.65 -6.92 21.11
C LEU A 304 5.75 -5.76 22.12
N LEU A 305 5.26 -4.58 21.72
CA LEU A 305 5.27 -3.39 22.56
C LEU A 305 4.29 -3.51 23.74
N LEU A 306 3.08 -4.03 23.49
CA LEU A 306 1.96 -3.94 24.44
C LEU A 306 1.67 -5.24 25.22
N ASN A 307 2.31 -6.37 24.90
CA ASN A 307 2.03 -7.68 25.52
C ASN A 307 2.10 -7.72 27.06
N ARG A 308 2.93 -6.87 27.67
CA ARG A 308 3.14 -6.77 29.13
C ARG A 308 2.57 -5.49 29.72
N VAL A 309 1.89 -4.68 28.91
CA VAL A 309 1.29 -3.43 29.34
C VAL A 309 -0.13 -3.71 29.81
N LYS A 310 -0.44 -3.32 31.04
CA LYS A 310 -1.80 -3.48 31.59
C LYS A 310 -2.73 -2.45 30.95
N PRO A 311 -3.85 -2.86 30.32
CA PRO A 311 -4.83 -1.94 29.76
C PRO A 311 -5.43 -1.02 30.82
N VAL A 312 -5.52 0.28 30.52
CA VAL A 312 -6.23 1.27 31.33
C VAL A 312 -7.19 2.02 30.41
N SER A 313 -8.45 2.15 30.82
CA SER A 313 -9.42 2.94 30.05
C SER A 313 -9.11 4.44 30.20
N PRO A 314 -9.03 5.22 29.11
CA PRO A 314 -8.83 6.67 29.18
C PRO A 314 -9.97 7.36 29.94
N LEU A 315 -9.64 8.33 30.79
CA LEU A 315 -10.61 9.03 31.65
C LEU A 315 -11.59 9.94 30.89
N ASP A 316 -11.22 10.39 29.68
CA ASP A 316 -12.03 11.27 28.85
C ASP A 316 -12.45 10.56 27.56
N LYS A 317 -13.76 10.27 27.38
CA LYS A 317 -14.37 9.96 26.07
C LYS A 317 -14.61 11.24 25.26
N LYS A 318 -13.70 12.21 25.33
CA LYS A 318 -13.87 13.49 24.64
C LYS A 318 -13.30 13.37 23.24
N ASP A 319 -14.08 12.89 22.28
CA ASP A 319 -13.77 13.28 20.91
C ASP A 319 -14.94 13.28 19.93
N THR A 320 -15.91 14.17 20.17
CA THR A 320 -16.94 14.48 19.18
C THR A 320 -16.36 15.09 17.90
N LYS A 321 -15.17 15.72 17.93
CA LYS A 321 -14.56 16.33 16.74
C LYS A 321 -13.86 15.30 15.86
N GLN A 322 -12.98 14.46 16.41
CA GLN A 322 -12.37 13.37 15.64
C GLN A 322 -13.43 12.38 15.16
N LYS A 323 -14.41 12.04 16.00
CA LYS A 323 -15.51 11.16 15.56
C LYS A 323 -16.30 11.79 14.41
N LYS A 324 -16.51 13.10 14.41
CA LYS A 324 -17.15 13.81 13.30
C LYS A 324 -16.27 13.82 12.04
N GLN A 325 -14.97 14.08 12.17
CA GLN A 325 -14.03 14.00 11.05
C GLN A 325 -13.99 12.58 10.46
N LEU A 326 -13.98 11.55 11.31
CA LEU A 326 -14.06 10.16 10.89
C LEU A 326 -15.40 9.87 10.20
N GLN A 327 -16.52 10.39 10.71
CA GLN A 327 -17.82 10.25 10.04
C GLN A 327 -17.86 10.91 8.66
N GLU A 328 -17.28 12.11 8.53
CA GLU A 328 -17.15 12.81 7.25
C GLU A 328 -16.23 12.02 6.30
N MET A 329 -15.10 11.52 6.79
CA MET A 329 -14.15 10.71 6.03
C MET A 329 -14.73 9.38 5.61
N LEU A 330 -15.70 8.81 6.33
CA LEU A 330 -16.31 7.52 6.02
C LEU A 330 -17.73 7.68 5.45
N ALA A 331 -18.08 8.87 4.96
CA ALA A 331 -19.42 9.15 4.42
C ALA A 331 -19.79 8.26 3.22
N TYR A 332 -18.80 7.72 2.50
CA TYR A 332 -19.00 6.76 1.40
C TYR A 332 -19.38 5.35 1.90
N TYR A 333 -19.20 5.02 3.18
CA TYR A 333 -19.42 3.66 3.72
C TYR A 333 -20.76 3.06 3.32
N PRO A 334 -21.91 3.77 3.42
CA PRO A 334 -23.20 3.18 3.05
C PRO A 334 -23.26 2.79 1.56
N ALA A 335 -22.79 3.65 0.66
CA ALA A 335 -22.78 3.38 -0.78
C ALA A 335 -21.79 2.25 -1.13
N THR A 336 -20.58 2.30 -0.58
CA THR A 336 -19.56 1.24 -0.74
C THR A 336 -20.08 -0.10 -0.21
N GLN A 337 -20.66 -0.12 0.99
CA GLN A 337 -21.22 -1.34 1.58
C GLN A 337 -22.35 -1.92 0.74
N ALA A 338 -23.22 -1.07 0.16
CA ALA A 338 -24.27 -1.51 -0.74
C ALA A 338 -23.69 -2.14 -2.03
N LYS A 339 -22.67 -1.51 -2.65
CA LYS A 339 -22.02 -2.04 -3.86
C LYS A 339 -21.31 -3.38 -3.59
N LEU A 340 -20.60 -3.52 -2.46
CA LEU A 340 -19.98 -4.80 -2.05
C LEU A 340 -21.02 -5.88 -1.75
N SER A 341 -22.11 -5.52 -1.07
CA SER A 341 -23.21 -6.46 -0.80
C SER A 341 -23.82 -6.95 -2.12
N GLN A 342 -24.03 -6.05 -3.08
CA GLN A 342 -24.56 -6.42 -4.40
C GLN A 342 -23.59 -7.28 -5.20
N LEU A 343 -22.28 -6.99 -5.15
CA LEU A 343 -21.24 -7.84 -5.73
C LEU A 343 -21.37 -9.28 -5.21
N LEU A 344 -21.39 -9.44 -3.88
CA LEU A 344 -21.51 -10.75 -3.23
C LEU A 344 -22.80 -11.48 -3.59
N LEU A 345 -23.94 -10.76 -3.64
CA LEU A 345 -25.21 -11.34 -4.08
C LEU A 345 -25.11 -11.84 -5.54
N ASN A 346 -24.55 -11.04 -6.43
CA ASN A 346 -24.44 -11.39 -7.85
C ASN A 346 -23.48 -12.57 -8.08
N VAL A 347 -22.33 -12.61 -7.39
CA VAL A 347 -21.38 -13.73 -7.52
C VAL A 347 -21.86 -15.01 -6.85
N GLN A 348 -22.89 -14.95 -5.99
CA GLN A 348 -23.49 -16.13 -5.35
C GLN A 348 -24.76 -16.63 -6.07
N ASP A 349 -25.45 -15.79 -6.85
CA ASP A 349 -26.62 -16.20 -7.63
C ASP A 349 -26.22 -17.03 -8.86
N PRO A 350 -26.58 -18.32 -8.97
CA PRO A 350 -26.23 -19.15 -10.14
C PRO A 350 -26.89 -18.67 -11.44
N LYS A 351 -27.94 -17.84 -11.36
CA LYS A 351 -28.61 -17.28 -12.55
C LYS A 351 -27.84 -16.11 -13.17
N VAL A 352 -26.95 -15.47 -12.42
CA VAL A 352 -26.09 -14.40 -12.93
C VAL A 352 -24.87 -15.03 -13.60
N PRO A 353 -24.67 -14.85 -14.92
CA PRO A 353 -23.47 -15.33 -15.59
C PRO A 353 -22.23 -14.60 -15.08
N LEU A 354 -21.08 -15.27 -15.10
CA LEU A 354 -19.80 -14.65 -14.74
C LEU A 354 -18.89 -14.58 -15.97
N LEU A 355 -18.25 -13.42 -16.17
CA LEU A 355 -17.06 -13.32 -17.00
C LEU A 355 -15.84 -13.58 -16.11
N VAL A 356 -15.04 -14.58 -16.48
CA VAL A 356 -13.83 -15.01 -15.79
C VAL A 356 -12.63 -14.50 -16.59
N MET A 357 -11.82 -13.63 -15.98
CA MET A 357 -10.67 -12.99 -16.61
C MET A 357 -9.40 -13.36 -15.84
N PRO A 358 -8.20 -13.31 -16.47
CA PRO A 358 -6.95 -13.36 -15.73
C PRO A 358 -6.90 -12.29 -14.62
N SER A 359 -6.20 -12.59 -13.53
CA SER A 359 -6.05 -11.65 -12.41
C SER A 359 -5.57 -10.26 -12.85
N VAL A 360 -6.13 -9.25 -12.21
CA VAL A 360 -5.92 -7.81 -12.47
C VAL A 360 -5.05 -7.11 -11.44
N SER A 361 -4.57 -7.84 -10.44
CA SER A 361 -3.84 -7.27 -9.29
C SER A 361 -2.64 -6.42 -9.70
N ASP A 362 -2.02 -6.73 -10.83
CA ASP A 362 -0.69 -6.22 -11.19
C ASP A 362 -0.71 -5.01 -12.16
N SER A 363 -1.88 -4.57 -12.65
CA SER A 363 -1.97 -3.65 -13.81
C SER A 363 -3.08 -2.60 -13.75
N SER A 364 -3.57 -2.26 -12.56
CA SER A 364 -4.78 -1.44 -12.43
C SER A 364 -4.57 -0.04 -11.83
N SER A 365 -5.36 0.90 -12.35
CA SER A 365 -5.64 2.18 -11.69
C SER A 365 -7.07 2.17 -11.14
N PHE A 366 -7.39 3.12 -10.28
CA PHE A 366 -8.71 3.24 -9.66
C PHE A 366 -9.26 4.63 -9.94
N ILE A 367 -10.56 4.66 -10.19
CA ILE A 367 -11.36 5.84 -10.39
C ILE A 367 -12.51 5.82 -9.39
N ASP A 368 -12.79 6.95 -8.75
CA ASP A 368 -13.98 7.07 -7.91
C ASP A 368 -15.24 7.00 -8.75
N VAL A 369 -16.25 6.26 -8.26
CA VAL A 369 -17.51 6.01 -8.98
C VAL A 369 -18.67 6.55 -8.16
N GLY A 370 -19.08 7.79 -8.44
CA GLY A 370 -20.15 8.46 -7.70
C GLY A 370 -19.80 8.59 -6.21
N ASP A 371 -20.69 8.12 -5.33
CA ASP A 371 -20.50 8.15 -3.87
C ASP A 371 -19.77 6.92 -3.31
N VAL A 372 -19.30 6.00 -4.17
CA VAL A 372 -18.56 4.80 -3.77
C VAL A 372 -17.07 5.11 -3.75
N ARG A 373 -16.41 4.85 -2.60
CA ARG A 373 -14.95 4.91 -2.53
C ARG A 373 -14.36 3.78 -3.37
N SER A 374 -13.51 4.16 -4.32
CA SER A 374 -12.70 3.20 -5.07
C SER A 374 -11.60 2.61 -4.19
N GLY A 375 -11.19 1.38 -4.50
CA GLY A 375 -10.08 0.72 -3.82
C GLY A 375 -10.26 -0.79 -3.67
N PHE A 376 -9.34 -1.34 -2.90
CA PHE A 376 -9.30 -2.73 -2.50
C PHE A 376 -10.22 -2.97 -1.30
N TYR A 377 -10.87 -4.14 -1.28
CA TYR A 377 -11.73 -4.59 -0.19
C TYR A 377 -11.54 -6.08 0.04
N VAL A 378 -11.61 -6.51 1.29
CA VAL A 378 -11.58 -7.93 1.63
C VAL A 378 -12.98 -8.41 1.96
N VAL A 379 -13.48 -9.40 1.24
CA VAL A 379 -14.87 -9.86 1.34
C VAL A 379 -14.96 -11.36 1.57
N PRO A 380 -15.99 -11.85 2.28
CA PRO A 380 -16.21 -13.28 2.43
C PRO A 380 -16.77 -13.89 1.12
N TYR A 381 -16.18 -14.99 0.68
CA TYR A 381 -16.63 -15.77 -0.47
C TYR A 381 -16.37 -17.27 -0.25
N GLN A 382 -17.42 -18.09 -0.36
CA GLN A 382 -17.35 -19.56 -0.24
C GLN A 382 -16.53 -20.05 0.98
N GLU A 383 -16.88 -19.56 2.17
CA GLU A 383 -16.22 -19.88 3.46
C GLU A 383 -14.80 -19.32 3.65
N GLU A 384 -14.20 -18.74 2.61
CA GLU A 384 -12.91 -18.04 2.67
C GLU A 384 -13.07 -16.51 2.60
N MET A 385 -11.96 -15.80 2.81
CA MET A 385 -11.85 -14.38 2.49
C MET A 385 -11.15 -14.23 1.14
N THR A 386 -11.58 -13.26 0.35
CA THR A 386 -10.98 -12.95 -0.94
C THR A 386 -10.93 -11.45 -1.21
N GLN A 387 -10.15 -11.06 -2.22
CA GLN A 387 -9.97 -9.69 -2.64
C GLN A 387 -11.12 -9.26 -3.56
N ALA A 388 -11.67 -8.07 -3.33
CA ALA A 388 -12.61 -7.39 -4.20
C ALA A 388 -12.07 -6.01 -4.56
N TYR A 389 -12.52 -5.50 -5.70
CA TYR A 389 -12.12 -4.20 -6.23
C TYR A 389 -13.37 -3.40 -6.60
N LEU A 390 -13.43 -2.15 -6.17
CA LEU A 390 -14.42 -1.18 -6.62
C LEU A 390 -13.70 -0.02 -7.29
N GLY A 391 -14.24 0.50 -8.38
CA GLY A 391 -13.61 1.65 -9.04
C GLY A 391 -12.41 1.29 -9.91
N MET A 392 -12.03 0.02 -10.00
CA MET A 392 -10.84 -0.39 -10.73
C MET A 392 -11.01 -0.20 -12.23
N SER A 393 -9.96 0.25 -12.89
CA SER A 393 -9.85 0.41 -14.34
C SER A 393 -8.85 -0.60 -14.88
N ALA A 394 -9.33 -1.51 -15.72
CA ALA A 394 -8.55 -2.55 -16.37
C ALA A 394 -8.95 -2.70 -17.84
N GLN A 395 -7.97 -3.07 -18.66
CA GLN A 395 -8.16 -3.33 -20.08
C GLN A 395 -7.82 -4.80 -20.36
N PHE A 396 -8.75 -5.52 -20.99
CA PHE A 396 -8.56 -6.90 -21.42
C PHE A 396 -8.81 -7.00 -22.91
N SER A 397 -7.75 -7.07 -23.72
CA SER A 397 -7.89 -7.00 -25.17
C SER A 397 -8.70 -5.73 -25.55
N ASN A 398 -9.83 -5.87 -26.23
CA ASN A 398 -10.72 -4.78 -26.62
C ASN A 398 -11.83 -4.47 -25.59
N LEU A 399 -11.78 -5.05 -24.40
CA LEU A 399 -12.72 -4.77 -23.30
C LEU A 399 -12.09 -3.80 -22.31
N SER A 400 -12.80 -2.72 -22.01
CA SER A 400 -12.51 -1.82 -20.90
C SER A 400 -13.49 -2.08 -19.76
N VAL A 401 -12.96 -2.34 -18.57
CA VAL A 401 -13.72 -2.41 -17.32
C VAL A 401 -13.25 -1.26 -16.46
N SER A 402 -14.09 -0.28 -16.19
CA SER A 402 -13.75 0.90 -15.43
C SER A 402 -14.88 1.23 -14.47
N GLY A 403 -14.68 0.94 -13.19
CA GLY A 403 -15.64 1.25 -12.14
C GLY A 403 -16.55 0.10 -11.69
N SER A 404 -16.69 -0.94 -12.52
CA SER A 404 -17.48 -2.12 -12.14
C SER A 404 -16.84 -2.94 -11.02
N PRO A 405 -17.64 -3.53 -10.13
CA PRO A 405 -17.15 -4.28 -8.98
C PRO A 405 -16.63 -5.64 -9.44
N LEU A 406 -15.44 -5.99 -8.97
CA LEU A 406 -14.72 -7.20 -9.36
C LEU A 406 -14.37 -8.03 -8.12
N LEU A 407 -14.26 -9.34 -8.29
CA LEU A 407 -13.93 -10.28 -7.22
C LEU A 407 -12.82 -11.22 -7.68
N ASP A 408 -11.69 -11.21 -6.99
CA ASP A 408 -10.66 -12.22 -7.19
C ASP A 408 -11.05 -13.54 -6.54
N VAL A 409 -10.64 -14.63 -7.18
CA VAL A 409 -10.80 -15.98 -6.63
C VAL A 409 -9.55 -16.82 -6.93
N PRO A 410 -9.03 -17.57 -5.93
CA PRO A 410 -8.00 -18.57 -6.19
C PRO A 410 -8.60 -19.67 -7.08
N VAL A 411 -7.95 -19.97 -8.20
CA VAL A 411 -8.49 -20.93 -9.17
C VAL A 411 -8.33 -22.34 -8.64
N GLN A 412 -9.45 -23.06 -8.55
CA GLN A 412 -9.55 -24.41 -9.11
C GLN A 412 -10.90 -24.55 -9.82
N ASN A 413 -10.88 -24.89 -11.12
CA ASN A 413 -12.01 -25.36 -11.95
C ASN A 413 -12.94 -24.36 -12.69
N PHE A 414 -12.71 -23.05 -12.71
CA PHE A 414 -13.59 -22.14 -13.49
C PHE A 414 -13.30 -22.20 -15.00
N CYS A 415 -12.04 -22.01 -15.40
CA CYS A 415 -11.62 -21.90 -16.80
C CYS A 415 -10.23 -22.51 -17.01
N GLU A 416 -10.06 -23.33 -18.05
CA GLU A 416 -8.76 -23.92 -18.40
C GLU A 416 -7.77 -22.83 -18.83
N GLY A 417 -6.55 -22.88 -18.29
CA GLY A 417 -5.47 -21.93 -18.62
C GLY A 417 -5.47 -20.61 -17.84
N ILE A 418 -6.40 -20.40 -16.91
CA ILE A 418 -6.38 -19.25 -15.99
C ILE A 418 -5.97 -19.77 -14.61
N GLU A 419 -4.83 -19.33 -14.07
CA GLU A 419 -4.30 -19.79 -12.76
C GLU A 419 -4.75 -18.92 -11.58
N ALA A 420 -5.04 -17.65 -11.83
CA ALA A 420 -5.65 -16.71 -10.89
C ALA A 420 -6.70 -15.90 -11.66
N ALA A 421 -7.91 -15.79 -11.12
CA ALA A 421 -9.03 -15.23 -11.86
C ALA A 421 -9.67 -14.06 -11.14
N THR A 422 -10.03 -13.04 -11.93
CA THR A 422 -10.94 -11.98 -11.53
C THR A 422 -12.31 -12.20 -12.17
N LEU A 423 -13.34 -12.17 -11.34
CA LEU A 423 -14.73 -12.38 -11.73
C LEU A 423 -15.45 -11.03 -11.91
N LEU A 424 -16.11 -10.89 -13.05
CA LEU A 424 -17.07 -9.83 -13.33
C LEU A 424 -18.48 -10.44 -13.43
N PRO A 425 -19.39 -10.17 -12.47
CA PRO A 425 -20.77 -10.62 -12.57
C PRO A 425 -21.55 -9.85 -13.65
N LEU A 426 -22.14 -10.57 -14.61
CA LEU A 426 -22.89 -10.00 -15.72
C LEU A 426 -24.37 -9.80 -15.35
N ALA A 427 -24.61 -8.97 -14.33
CA ALA A 427 -25.94 -8.59 -13.84
C ALA A 427 -26.52 -7.36 -14.58
N PHE A 428 -26.01 -7.08 -15.78
CA PHE A 428 -26.37 -5.94 -16.63
C PHE A 428 -26.46 -6.40 -18.09
N PRO A 429 -27.08 -5.59 -18.99
CA PRO A 429 -27.23 -5.97 -20.39
C PRO A 429 -25.89 -6.21 -21.12
N PHE A 430 -25.84 -7.25 -21.92
CA PHE A 430 -24.75 -7.51 -22.87
C PHE A 430 -25.29 -8.26 -24.09
N GLN A 431 -24.56 -8.22 -25.20
CA GLN A 431 -24.89 -8.98 -26.40
C GLN A 431 -23.87 -10.09 -26.62
N ARG A 432 -24.32 -11.20 -27.21
CA ARG A 432 -23.45 -12.30 -27.61
C ARG A 432 -23.47 -12.46 -29.12
N GLU A 433 -22.31 -12.31 -29.73
CA GLU A 433 -22.09 -12.46 -31.17
C GLU A 433 -21.11 -13.62 -31.41
N GLY A 434 -21.64 -14.84 -31.50
CA GLY A 434 -20.83 -16.06 -31.64
C GLY A 434 -19.93 -16.29 -30.41
N GLN A 435 -18.62 -16.09 -30.60
CA GLN A 435 -17.59 -16.22 -29.55
C GLN A 435 -17.28 -14.89 -28.85
N TYR A 436 -17.98 -13.80 -29.19
CA TYR A 436 -17.74 -12.49 -28.59
C TYR A 436 -18.87 -12.09 -27.65
N LEU A 437 -18.49 -11.49 -26.52
CA LEU A 437 -19.39 -10.65 -25.73
C LEU A 437 -19.15 -9.19 -26.11
N VAL A 438 -20.25 -8.45 -26.29
CA VAL A 438 -20.24 -7.03 -26.62
C VAL A 438 -20.95 -6.27 -25.50
N PHE A 439 -20.25 -5.28 -24.95
CA PHE A 439 -20.70 -4.46 -23.84
C PHE A 439 -20.81 -3.00 -24.25
N ASN A 440 -21.89 -2.35 -23.83
CA ASN A 440 -22.14 -0.94 -24.08
C ASN A 440 -22.70 -0.26 -22.82
N GLU A 441 -22.08 -0.54 -21.68
CA GLU A 441 -22.40 0.06 -20.40
C GLU A 441 -21.36 1.13 -20.03
N ALA A 442 -21.71 2.02 -19.11
CA ALA A 442 -20.80 3.10 -18.69
C ALA A 442 -19.53 2.56 -17.99
N GLU A 443 -19.67 1.51 -17.18
CA GLU A 443 -18.57 0.92 -16.41
C GLU A 443 -17.89 -0.26 -17.16
N VAL A 444 -18.51 -0.79 -18.22
CA VAL A 444 -18.01 -1.94 -19.00
C VAL A 444 -18.31 -1.71 -20.47
N HIS A 445 -17.28 -1.48 -21.27
CA HIS A 445 -17.44 -1.13 -22.69
C HIS A 445 -16.44 -1.87 -23.58
N GLY A 446 -16.89 -2.28 -24.76
CA GLY A 446 -16.05 -2.91 -25.77
C GLY A 446 -16.39 -4.38 -25.99
N THR A 447 -15.39 -5.15 -26.42
CA THR A 447 -15.61 -6.54 -26.85
C THR A 447 -14.55 -7.49 -26.31
N ILE A 448 -14.95 -8.72 -25.99
CA ILE A 448 -14.04 -9.77 -25.56
C ILE A 448 -14.42 -11.12 -26.15
N ARG A 449 -13.42 -11.89 -26.55
CA ARG A 449 -13.60 -13.26 -27.00
C ARG A 449 -13.69 -14.20 -25.80
N VAL A 450 -14.64 -15.13 -25.82
CA VAL A 450 -14.88 -16.05 -24.71
C VAL A 450 -15.18 -17.48 -25.17
N SER A 451 -14.84 -18.47 -24.33
CA SER A 451 -15.54 -19.76 -24.31
C SER A 451 -16.68 -19.70 -23.30
N ALA A 452 -17.79 -20.35 -23.62
CA ALA A 452 -18.88 -20.50 -22.68
C ALA A 452 -18.87 -21.93 -22.11
N SER A 453 -18.97 -22.06 -20.80
CA SER A 453 -19.18 -23.32 -20.10
C SER A 453 -20.33 -23.18 -19.09
N VAL A 454 -20.83 -24.30 -18.61
CA VAL A 454 -21.80 -24.33 -17.49
C VAL A 454 -21.19 -25.17 -16.39
N VAL A 455 -21.01 -24.55 -15.22
CA VAL A 455 -20.45 -25.19 -14.02
C VAL A 455 -21.45 -24.98 -12.89
N ASP A 456 -21.87 -26.07 -12.25
CA ASP A 456 -22.86 -26.05 -11.15
C ASP A 456 -24.15 -25.25 -11.45
N GLY A 457 -24.62 -25.34 -12.69
CA GLY A 457 -25.84 -24.67 -13.16
C GLY A 457 -25.67 -23.18 -13.46
N ARG A 458 -24.45 -22.65 -13.34
CA ARG A 458 -24.09 -21.27 -13.69
C ARG A 458 -23.38 -21.22 -15.04
N THR A 459 -23.74 -20.23 -15.87
CA THR A 459 -23.01 -19.91 -17.10
C THR A 459 -21.73 -19.17 -16.78
N LEU A 460 -20.59 -19.69 -17.23
CA LEU A 460 -19.30 -19.02 -17.19
C LEU A 460 -18.88 -18.64 -18.60
N TYR A 461 -18.34 -17.43 -18.72
CA TYR A 461 -17.65 -16.95 -19.90
C TYR A 461 -16.18 -16.82 -19.57
N CYS A 462 -15.35 -17.70 -20.12
CA CYS A 462 -13.92 -17.69 -19.91
C CYS A 462 -13.26 -16.80 -20.97
N ALA A 463 -12.59 -15.73 -20.53
CA ALA A 463 -11.86 -14.85 -21.42
C ALA A 463 -10.77 -15.63 -22.18
N MET A 464 -10.71 -15.42 -23.49
CA MET A 464 -9.65 -15.93 -24.35
C MET A 464 -8.74 -14.77 -24.75
N ASN A 465 -7.43 -14.99 -24.66
CA ASN A 465 -6.43 -14.07 -25.24
C ASN A 465 -6.47 -14.07 -26.77
#